data_AF-A0AAD5LPY9-F1
#
_entry.id   AF-A0AAD5LPY9-F1
#
_cell.length_a   1.000
_cell.length_b   1.000
_cell.length_c   1.000
_cell.angle_alpha   90.00
_cell.angle_beta   90.00
_cell.angle_gamma   90.00
#
_symmetry.space_group_name_H-M   'P 1'
#
loop_
_entity.id
_entity.type
_entity.pdbx_description
1 polymer ?
#
loop_
_entity_poly.entity_id
_entity_poly.type
_entity_poly.pdbx_seq_one_letter_code
_entity_poly.pdbx_strand_id
1 'polypeptide(L)'
;MQIALSIPFARLSARQVLTRQDGKSSSKKKDVKKRKSRRKERQRDASSSESSDSDSDAPRSAISGKKIKRKLKRTADDRQAQKTRQQLLQFYNGMYD
;
A
#
# COMPACT_ATOMS: atom_id res chain seq x y z
N MET A 1 45.56 -36.90 19.92
CA MET A 1 44.65 -37.44 20.96
C MET A 1 44.26 -36.31 21.91
N GLN A 2 43.13 -36.47 22.61
CA GLN A 2 42.55 -35.61 23.67
C GLN A 2 41.53 -34.60 23.14
N ILE A 3 40.22 -34.92 23.10
CA ILE A 3 39.20 -35.24 24.13
C ILE A 3 38.49 -33.97 24.64
N ALA A 4 37.17 -34.02 24.53
CA ALA A 4 36.17 -32.98 24.73
C ALA A 4 36.02 -32.50 26.19
N LEU A 5 35.54 -31.27 26.35
CA LEU A 5 34.82 -30.78 27.55
C LEU A 5 33.69 -29.87 27.07
N SER A 6 32.49 -30.40 26.80
CA SER A 6 31.36 -30.48 27.73
C SER A 6 30.92 -29.11 28.29
N ILE A 7 30.15 -28.36 27.49
CA ILE A 7 29.41 -27.20 28.00
C ILE A 7 28.15 -27.73 28.71
N PRO A 8 27.89 -27.37 29.98
CA PRO A 8 26.74 -27.87 30.72
C PRO A 8 25.44 -27.21 30.22
N PHE A 9 24.48 -28.07 29.88
CA PHE A 9 23.06 -27.72 29.71
C PHE A 9 22.50 -27.15 31.03
N ALA A 10 22.18 -25.86 31.07
CA ALA A 10 21.33 -25.30 32.10
C ALA A 10 19.86 -25.41 31.66
N ARG A 11 19.16 -26.42 32.18
CA ARG A 11 17.70 -26.54 32.15
C ARG A 11 17.09 -25.44 33.01
N LEU A 12 16.45 -24.43 32.40
CA LEU A 12 15.52 -23.57 33.14
C LEU A 12 14.10 -24.12 33.04
N SER A 13 13.55 -24.36 34.23
CA SER A 13 12.25 -24.97 34.50
C SER A 13 11.08 -24.18 33.92
N ALA A 14 10.22 -24.85 33.16
CA ALA A 14 8.89 -24.34 32.83
C ALA A 14 8.03 -24.34 34.11
N ARG A 15 7.78 -23.15 34.67
CA ARG A 15 6.74 -22.97 35.69
C ARG A 15 5.37 -23.15 35.01
N GLN A 16 4.67 -24.23 35.37
CA GLN A 16 3.23 -24.33 35.13
C GLN A 16 2.51 -23.27 35.97
N VAL A 17 1.77 -22.39 35.31
CA VAL A 17 0.72 -21.58 35.94
C VAL A 17 -0.61 -22.10 35.43
N LEU A 18 -1.28 -22.90 36.25
CA LEU A 18 -2.69 -23.24 36.10
C LEU A 18 -3.51 -21.96 36.29
N THR A 19 -4.07 -21.42 35.20
CA THR A 19 -5.16 -20.43 35.30
C THR A 19 -6.46 -21.09 34.90
N ARG A 20 -7.43 -20.96 35.81
CA ARG A 20 -8.76 -21.54 35.78
C ARG A 20 -9.51 -21.11 34.51
N GLN A 21 -10.27 -22.04 33.93
CA GLN A 21 -11.22 -21.73 32.87
C GLN A 21 -12.37 -20.88 33.43
N ASP A 22 -12.32 -19.57 33.17
CA ASP A 22 -13.50 -18.71 33.19
C ASP A 22 -14.07 -18.58 31.77
N GLY A 23 -15.34 -18.95 31.64
CA GLY A 23 -16.03 -19.15 30.38
C GLY A 23 -16.18 -17.91 29.49
N LYS A 24 -15.96 -18.14 28.19
CA LYS A 24 -16.77 -17.66 27.05
C LYS A 24 -17.07 -16.16 26.84
N SER A 25 -16.50 -15.21 27.61
CA SER A 25 -16.76 -13.77 27.41
C SER A 25 -15.58 -12.97 26.82
N SER A 26 -14.37 -13.51 26.83
CA SER A 26 -13.15 -12.79 26.39
C SER A 26 -12.85 -12.89 24.89
N SER A 27 -13.41 -13.88 24.19
CA SER A 27 -13.21 -14.08 22.75
C SER A 27 -13.85 -12.96 21.92
N LYS A 28 -15.10 -12.57 22.24
CA LYS A 28 -15.79 -11.44 21.58
C LYS A 28 -15.02 -10.12 21.72
N LYS A 29 -14.44 -9.84 22.90
CA LYS A 29 -13.63 -8.62 23.11
C LYS A 29 -12.33 -8.64 22.29
N LYS A 30 -11.67 -9.80 22.18
CA LYS A 30 -10.47 -9.97 21.32
C LYS A 30 -10.79 -9.76 19.85
N ASP A 31 -11.91 -10.30 19.35
CA ASP A 31 -12.31 -10.16 17.94
C ASP A 31 -12.69 -8.72 17.58
N VAL A 32 -13.40 -8.01 18.46
CA VAL A 32 -13.70 -6.58 18.25
C VAL A 32 -12.43 -5.74 18.25
N LYS A 33 -11.47 -6.01 19.15
CA LYS A 33 -10.18 -5.30 19.21
C LYS A 33 -9.35 -5.55 17.94
N LYS A 34 -9.34 -6.79 17.42
CA LYS A 34 -8.66 -7.17 16.17
C LYS A 34 -9.31 -6.53 14.93
N ARG A 35 -10.63 -6.37 14.92
CA ARG A 35 -11.34 -5.61 13.86
C ARG A 35 -11.01 -4.12 13.91
N LYS A 36 -10.95 -3.53 15.10
CA LYS A 36 -10.60 -2.10 15.29
C LYS A 36 -9.15 -1.81 14.88
N SER A 37 -8.20 -2.70 15.19
CA SER A 37 -6.80 -2.52 14.79
C SER A 37 -6.61 -2.59 13.27
N ARG A 38 -7.27 -3.54 12.59
CA ARG A 38 -7.26 -3.63 11.11
C ARG A 38 -7.83 -2.40 10.42
N ARG A 39 -8.84 -1.75 11.02
CA ARG A 39 -9.39 -0.50 10.49
C ARG A 39 -8.41 0.68 10.65
N LYS A 40 -7.64 0.70 11.74
CA LYS A 40 -6.64 1.76 12.01
C LYS A 40 -5.37 1.58 11.16
N GLU A 41 -4.97 0.35 10.87
CA GLU A 41 -3.84 0.02 9.99
C GLU A 41 -4.09 0.53 8.57
N ARG A 42 -5.29 0.28 8.02
CA ARG A 42 -5.71 0.80 6.70
C ARG A 42 -5.73 2.33 6.57
N GLN A 43 -5.73 3.07 7.68
CA GLN A 43 -5.67 4.54 7.64
C GLN A 43 -4.23 5.08 7.61
N ARG A 44 -3.23 4.26 7.95
CA ARG A 44 -1.82 4.69 8.01
C ARG A 44 -1.08 4.60 6.68
N ASP A 45 -1.57 3.80 5.74
CA ASP A 45 -0.99 3.67 4.40
C ASP A 45 -1.39 4.82 3.44
N ALA A 46 -2.02 5.88 3.95
CA ALA A 46 -2.48 7.02 3.15
C ALA A 46 -1.43 8.15 3.03
N SER A 47 -0.26 8.03 3.66
CA SER A 47 0.67 9.16 3.83
C SER A 47 2.00 9.05 3.06
N SER A 48 2.10 8.25 2.00
CA SER A 48 3.26 8.34 1.10
C SER A 48 2.86 8.20 -0.37
N SER A 49 2.35 9.31 -0.92
CA SER A 49 2.51 9.55 -2.34
C SER A 49 2.96 10.98 -2.51
N GLU A 50 4.27 11.13 -2.45
CA GLU A 50 5.00 12.37 -2.68
C GLU A 50 4.62 12.96 -4.06
N SER A 51 4.44 14.27 -4.05
CA SER A 51 3.92 15.18 -5.07
C SER A 51 4.51 15.08 -6.48
N SER A 52 3.62 15.04 -7.47
CA SER A 52 3.52 16.07 -8.52
C SER A 52 2.26 15.74 -9.34
N ASP A 53 1.13 16.35 -8.98
CA ASP A 53 -0.16 16.04 -9.55
C ASP A 53 -0.79 17.34 -10.06
N SER A 54 -0.27 17.79 -11.20
CA SER A 54 -0.76 18.96 -11.93
C SER A 54 -2.06 18.68 -12.70
N ASP A 55 -2.63 17.47 -12.59
CA ASP A 55 -3.89 17.08 -13.20
C ASP A 55 -5.01 17.22 -12.16
N SER A 56 -5.51 18.46 -12.01
CA SER A 56 -6.66 18.75 -11.15
C SER A 56 -7.94 17.99 -11.56
N ASP A 57 -7.98 17.44 -12.78
CA ASP A 57 -9.15 16.79 -13.37
C ASP A 57 -8.99 15.27 -13.61
N ALA A 58 -8.04 14.62 -12.93
CA ALA A 58 -7.84 13.17 -13.11
C ALA A 58 -9.05 12.36 -12.58
N PRO A 59 -9.56 11.37 -13.34
CA PRO A 59 -10.75 10.61 -12.96
C PRO A 59 -10.54 9.88 -11.63
N ARG A 60 -11.51 10.02 -10.73
CA ARG A 60 -11.52 9.39 -9.40
C ARG A 60 -12.53 8.25 -9.37
N SER A 61 -12.25 7.25 -8.55
CA SER A 61 -13.22 6.20 -8.28
C SER A 61 -14.44 6.78 -7.54
N ALA A 62 -15.64 6.58 -8.07
CA ALA A 62 -16.88 7.02 -7.42
C ALA A 62 -17.11 6.35 -6.04
N ILE A 63 -16.53 5.16 -5.83
CA ILE A 63 -16.75 4.35 -4.63
C ILE A 63 -15.74 4.72 -3.53
N SER A 64 -14.45 4.80 -3.86
CA SER A 64 -13.39 5.05 -2.85
C SER A 64 -12.92 6.49 -2.81
N GLY A 65 -13.25 7.31 -3.80
CA GLY A 65 -12.73 8.67 -3.95
C GLY A 65 -11.22 8.75 -4.23
N LYS A 66 -10.52 7.64 -4.42
CA LYS A 66 -9.09 7.61 -4.77
C LYS A 66 -8.89 7.86 -6.26
N LYS A 67 -7.77 8.50 -6.63
CA LYS A 67 -7.39 8.73 -8.03
C LYS A 67 -7.15 7.39 -8.75
N ILE A 68 -7.62 7.28 -9.99
CA ILE A 68 -7.43 6.09 -10.82
C ILE A 68 -6.13 6.25 -11.63
N LYS A 69 -5.06 5.57 -11.20
CA LYS A 69 -3.79 5.53 -11.93
C LYS A 69 -3.86 4.47 -13.03
N ARG A 70 -4.41 4.81 -14.21
CA ARG A 70 -4.47 3.90 -15.37
C ARG A 70 -3.20 4.02 -16.21
N LYS A 71 -2.48 2.91 -16.40
CA LYS A 71 -1.37 2.83 -17.37
C LYS A 71 -1.95 2.72 -18.77
N LEU A 72 -2.10 3.84 -19.48
CA LEU A 72 -2.51 3.85 -20.88
C LEU A 72 -1.30 3.51 -21.78
N LYS A 73 -1.42 2.44 -22.58
CA LYS A 73 -0.47 2.16 -23.66
C LYS A 73 -0.88 3.00 -24.87
N ARG A 74 -0.01 3.92 -25.30
CA ARG A 74 -0.25 4.70 -26.51
C ARG A 74 -0.11 3.79 -27.74
N THR A 75 -1.14 3.80 -28.58
CA THR A 75 -1.14 3.07 -29.86
C THR A 75 -0.25 3.78 -30.88
N ALA A 76 -0.07 3.18 -32.06
CA ALA A 76 0.65 3.82 -33.16
C ALA A 76 -0.10 5.08 -33.64
N ASP A 77 -1.43 5.00 -33.71
CA ASP A 77 -2.29 6.11 -34.13
C ASP A 77 -2.21 7.29 -33.16
N ASP A 78 -2.18 7.03 -31.86
CA ASP A 78 -2.01 8.07 -30.83
C ASP A 78 -0.71 8.85 -31.03
N ARG A 79 0.38 8.16 -31.41
CA ARG A 79 1.67 8.82 -31.67
C ARG A 79 1.62 9.68 -32.92
N GLN A 80 0.93 9.22 -33.97
CA GLN A 80 0.78 9.99 -35.19
C GLN A 80 -0.11 11.22 -35.00
N ALA A 81 -1.19 11.08 -34.23
CA ALA A 81 -2.04 12.20 -33.81
C ALA A 81 -1.26 13.25 -33.00
N GLN A 82 -0.33 12.83 -32.14
CA GLN A 82 0.52 13.76 -31.41
C GLN A 82 1.48 14.54 -32.33
N LYS A 83 2.08 13.87 -33.31
CA LYS A 83 2.96 14.53 -34.29
C LYS A 83 2.22 15.55 -35.15
N THR A 84 1.07 15.16 -35.69
CA THR A 84 0.24 16.05 -36.52
C THR A 84 -0.26 17.25 -35.73
N ARG A 85 -0.65 17.06 -34.46
CA ARG A 85 -1.00 18.17 -33.56
C ARG A 85 0.15 19.16 -33.37
N GLN A 86 1.37 18.67 -33.17
CA GLN A 86 2.55 19.54 -32.99
C GLN A 86 2.84 20.35 -34.25
N GLN A 87 2.79 19.72 -35.42
CA GLN A 87 2.97 20.39 -36.71
C GLN A 87 1.91 21.49 -36.93
N LEU A 88 0.65 21.18 -36.61
CA LEU A 88 -0.45 22.15 -36.74
C LEU A 88 -0.26 23.35 -35.82
N LEU A 89 0.16 23.13 -34.58
CA LEU A 89 0.45 24.22 -33.64
C LEU A 89 1.61 25.08 -34.11
N GLN A 90 2.69 24.46 -34.62
CA GLN A 90 3.82 25.21 -35.17
C GLN A 90 3.40 26.04 -36.39
N PHE A 91 2.56 25.48 -37.27
CA PHE A 91 2.00 26.19 -38.41
C PHE A 91 1.21 27.43 -37.97
N TYR A 92 0.29 27.29 -37.00
CA TYR A 92 -0.48 28.44 -36.51
C TYR A 92 0.40 29.47 -35.80
N ASN A 93 1.35 29.05 -34.99
CA ASN A 93 2.25 29.97 -34.31
C ASN A 93 3.06 30.80 -35.32
N GLY A 94 3.56 30.18 -36.39
CA GLY A 94 4.26 30.90 -37.45
C GLY A 94 3.38 31.80 -38.32
N MET A 95 2.05 31.71 -38.23
CA MET A 95 1.13 32.63 -38.91
C MET A 95 0.82 33.90 -38.10
N TYR A 96 1.04 33.87 -36.78
CA TYR A 96 0.64 34.95 -35.87
C TYR A 96 1.82 35.54 -35.06
N ASP A 97 3.06 35.12 -35.36
CA ASP A 97 4.32 35.78 -34.96
C ASP A 97 4.72 36.86 -35.97
#